data_AF-A0A0W0S149-F1
#
_entry.id   AF-A0A0W0S149-F1
#
_cell.length_a   1.000
_cell.length_b   1.000
_cell.length_c   1.000
_cell.angle_alpha   90.00
_cell.angle_beta   90.00
_cell.angle_gamma   90.00
#
_symmetry.space_group_name_H-M   'P 1'
#
loop_
_entity.id
_entity.type
_entity.pdbx_description
1 polymer ?
#
loop_
_entity_poly.entity_id
_entity_poly.type
_entity_poly.pdbx_seq_one_letter_code
_entity_poly.pdbx_strand_id
1 'polypeptide(L)'
;MYAKTTTSATKIDRFFQPGKVNQQMPCRKLDELEKMQGLLNSQRIKLIFDNYGVELILQENNVRISNLNSNGVMRTFAVVHFSLPASPWLKDTHNKIYSGSTIGQTIKDDGFDLTKEDVYFGITELPEIAKNKMKTTEESAAIHIYQLTVKKPNTSESIVYCTITEVHSPLYLTLGDLRQLSPEGTQKYSTLTESAQKHLNELRTLDEWLESHSNKSLISVQQV
;
A
#
# COMPACT_ATOMS: atom_id res chain seq x y z
N MET A 1 52.62 -29.77 -11.62
CA MET A 1 51.48 -29.15 -12.32
C MET A 1 50.40 -28.87 -11.30
N TYR A 2 50.25 -27.63 -10.87
CA TYR A 2 49.19 -27.22 -9.94
C TYR A 2 48.38 -26.11 -10.61
N ALA A 3 47.11 -26.39 -10.92
CA ALA A 3 46.19 -25.43 -11.52
C ALA A 3 45.70 -24.46 -10.43
N LYS A 4 45.92 -23.16 -10.64
CA LYS A 4 45.32 -22.09 -9.84
C LYS A 4 43.92 -21.82 -10.40
N THR A 5 42.90 -22.10 -9.59
CA THR A 5 41.52 -21.70 -9.88
C THR A 5 41.35 -20.23 -9.52
N THR A 6 41.26 -19.37 -10.54
CA THR A 6 40.96 -17.94 -10.36
C THR A 6 39.46 -17.78 -10.21
N THR A 7 39.01 -17.48 -9.00
CA THR A 7 37.62 -17.11 -8.69
C THR A 7 37.32 -15.76 -9.34
N SER A 8 36.58 -15.76 -10.45
CA SER A 8 36.06 -14.55 -11.07
C SER A 8 34.92 -14.01 -10.20
N ALA A 9 35.23 -13.05 -9.34
CA ALA A 9 34.22 -12.22 -8.68
C ALA A 9 33.53 -11.37 -9.75
N THR A 10 32.33 -11.80 -10.17
CA THR A 10 31.48 -11.01 -11.06
C THR A 10 31.06 -9.74 -10.32
N LYS A 11 31.67 -8.62 -10.71
CA LYS A 11 31.25 -7.26 -10.34
C LYS A 11 29.76 -7.08 -10.67
N ILE A 12 28.91 -7.08 -9.64
CA ILE A 12 27.59 -6.43 -9.71
C ILE A 12 27.84 -4.95 -9.44
N ASP A 13 28.40 -4.26 -10.43
CA ASP A 13 28.43 -2.79 -10.49
C ASP A 13 27.53 -2.37 -11.64
N ARG A 14 26.22 -2.27 -11.38
CA ARG A 14 25.38 -1.36 -12.15
C ARG A 14 25.00 -0.20 -11.24
N PHE A 15 25.87 0.81 -11.33
CA PHE A 15 25.63 2.17 -10.92
C PHE A 15 24.24 2.64 -11.39
N PHE A 16 23.27 2.64 -10.48
CA PHE A 16 22.10 3.50 -10.58
C PHE A 16 22.60 4.92 -10.25
N GLN A 17 22.81 5.76 -11.26
CA GLN A 17 22.72 7.20 -11.02
C GLN A 17 21.22 7.52 -10.92
N PRO A 18 20.75 8.14 -9.82
CA PRO A 18 19.33 8.39 -9.62
C PRO A 18 18.89 9.52 -10.55
N GLY A 19 18.53 9.16 -11.78
CA GLY A 19 17.62 9.98 -12.57
C GLY A 19 16.27 10.00 -11.87
N LYS A 20 15.61 11.16 -11.84
CA LYS A 20 14.27 11.32 -11.29
C LYS A 20 13.33 10.26 -11.89
N VAL A 21 12.62 9.51 -11.06
CA VAL A 21 11.70 8.47 -11.54
C VAL A 21 10.56 9.12 -12.33
N ASN A 22 10.42 8.72 -13.60
CA ASN A 22 9.28 9.17 -14.41
C ASN A 22 8.03 8.36 -14.03
N GLN A 23 7.20 8.93 -13.15
CA GLN A 23 5.98 8.29 -12.68
C GLN A 23 4.99 7.91 -13.80
N GLN A 24 5.04 8.56 -14.96
CA GLN A 24 4.12 8.27 -16.08
C GLN A 24 4.52 7.02 -16.88
N MET A 25 5.77 6.56 -16.74
CA MET A 25 6.31 5.42 -17.47
C MET A 25 6.46 4.21 -16.55
N PRO A 26 6.22 2.98 -17.04
CA PRO A 26 6.53 1.77 -16.26
C PRO A 26 7.99 1.77 -15.81
N CYS A 27 8.26 1.51 -14.53
CA CYS A 27 9.63 1.25 -14.06
C CYS A 27 9.97 -0.25 -14.05
N ARG A 28 8.95 -1.11 -14.19
CA ARG A 28 9.08 -2.56 -14.30
C ARG A 28 9.07 -3.03 -15.74
N LYS A 29 9.67 -4.20 -15.96
CA LYS A 29 9.61 -4.85 -17.26
C LYS A 29 8.22 -5.44 -17.48
N LEU A 30 7.83 -5.57 -18.74
CA LEU A 30 6.52 -6.10 -19.11
C LEU A 30 6.30 -7.53 -18.58
N ASP A 31 7.31 -8.39 -18.63
CA ASP A 31 7.24 -9.76 -18.14
C ASP A 31 7.10 -9.85 -16.60
N GLU A 32 7.62 -8.86 -15.87
CA GLU A 32 7.39 -8.73 -14.43
C GLU A 32 5.92 -8.31 -14.18
N LEU A 33 5.42 -7.33 -14.92
CA LEU A 33 4.05 -6.82 -14.78
C LEU A 33 3.00 -7.87 -15.12
N GLU A 34 3.22 -8.68 -16.16
CA GLU A 34 2.34 -9.80 -16.53
C GLU A 34 2.20 -10.80 -15.37
N LYS A 35 3.31 -11.15 -14.70
CA LYS A 35 3.29 -12.06 -13.52
C LYS A 35 2.56 -11.46 -12.32
N MET A 36 2.42 -10.14 -12.26
CA MET A 36 1.76 -9.42 -11.17
C MET A 36 0.26 -9.22 -11.39
N GLN A 37 -0.26 -9.54 -12.58
CA GLN A 37 -1.69 -9.44 -12.90
C GLN A 37 -2.50 -10.36 -11.98
N GLY A 38 -3.65 -9.87 -11.51
CA GLY A 38 -4.52 -10.60 -10.58
C GLY A 38 -3.98 -10.78 -9.14
N LEU A 39 -2.70 -10.52 -8.90
CA LEU A 39 -2.11 -10.62 -7.56
C LEU A 39 -2.55 -9.45 -6.65
N LEU A 40 -2.69 -9.73 -5.36
CA LEU A 40 -2.83 -8.71 -4.31
C LEU A 40 -1.51 -7.93 -4.16
N ASN A 41 -1.58 -6.71 -3.62
CA ASN A 41 -0.37 -5.90 -3.41
C ASN A 41 0.67 -6.61 -2.51
N SER A 42 0.22 -7.34 -1.49
CA SER A 42 1.09 -8.17 -0.64
C SER A 42 1.85 -9.24 -1.42
N GLN A 43 1.16 -9.94 -2.31
CA GLN A 43 1.73 -10.98 -3.16
C GLN A 43 2.71 -10.38 -4.18
N ARG A 44 2.39 -9.21 -4.73
CA ARG A 44 3.27 -8.45 -5.63
C ARG A 44 4.57 -8.01 -4.95
N ILE A 45 4.49 -7.45 -3.74
CA ILE A 45 5.68 -7.08 -2.96
C ILE A 45 6.54 -8.33 -2.69
N LYS A 46 5.91 -9.44 -2.29
CA LYS A 46 6.62 -10.71 -2.07
C LYS A 46 7.27 -11.24 -3.35
N LEU A 47 6.59 -11.15 -4.49
CA LEU A 47 7.11 -11.59 -5.79
C LEU A 47 8.34 -10.78 -6.23
N ILE A 48 8.31 -9.46 -6.03
CA ILE A 48 9.37 -8.56 -6.51
C ILE A 48 10.57 -8.48 -5.56
N PHE A 49 10.34 -8.65 -4.26
CA PHE A 49 11.38 -8.44 -3.24
C PHE A 49 11.63 -9.67 -2.35
N ASP A 50 11.07 -10.84 -2.70
CA ASP A 50 11.17 -12.12 -1.99
C ASP A 50 10.77 -12.11 -0.50
N ASN A 51 10.17 -11.02 -0.04
CA ASN A 51 9.76 -10.82 1.34
C ASN A 51 8.57 -9.87 1.38
N TYR A 52 7.67 -10.10 2.34
CA TYR A 52 6.56 -9.22 2.63
C TYR A 52 6.33 -9.17 4.14
N GLY A 53 6.20 -7.96 4.67
CA GLY A 53 5.87 -7.67 6.05
C GLY A 53 4.87 -6.53 6.15
N VAL A 54 4.19 -6.47 7.29
CA VAL A 54 3.29 -5.39 7.66
C VAL A 54 3.73 -4.84 9.01
N GLU A 55 4.00 -3.54 9.07
CA GLU A 55 4.21 -2.81 10.31
C GLU A 55 3.03 -1.84 10.48
N LEU A 56 2.36 -1.90 11.63
CA LEU A 56 1.31 -0.95 11.98
C LEU A 56 1.97 0.34 12.48
N ILE A 57 1.71 1.46 11.82
CA ILE A 57 2.23 2.78 12.22
C ILE A 57 1.28 3.42 13.22
N LEU A 58 -0.02 3.38 12.93
CA LEU A 58 -1.06 3.90 13.78
C LEU A 58 -2.35 3.12 13.54
N GLN A 59 -3.13 2.94 14.61
CA GLN A 59 -4.52 2.58 14.48
C GLN A 59 -5.33 3.26 15.58
N GLU A 60 -6.29 4.08 15.16
CA GLU A 60 -7.16 4.81 16.07
C GLU A 60 -8.51 5.03 15.40
N ASN A 61 -9.59 4.90 16.17
CA ASN A 61 -10.95 5.05 15.68
C ASN A 61 -11.19 4.17 14.44
N ASN A 62 -11.58 4.79 13.32
CA ASN A 62 -11.82 4.14 12.04
C ASN A 62 -10.61 4.21 11.09
N VAL A 63 -9.43 4.64 11.54
CA VAL A 63 -8.23 4.81 10.70
C VAL A 63 -7.17 3.79 11.07
N ARG A 64 -6.59 3.15 10.05
CA ARG A 64 -5.37 2.33 10.18
C ARG A 64 -4.33 2.79 9.17
N ILE A 65 -3.11 3.01 9.64
CA ILE A 65 -1.95 3.34 8.80
C ILE A 65 -0.93 2.24 8.93
N SER A 66 -0.46 1.74 7.79
CA SER A 66 0.46 0.60 7.75
C SER A 66 1.57 0.79 6.74
N ASN A 67 2.75 0.30 7.11
CA ASN A 67 3.90 0.12 6.26
C ASN A 67 3.89 -1.31 5.69
N LEU A 68 3.53 -1.43 4.41
CA LEU A 68 3.69 -2.68 3.68
C LEU A 68 5.13 -2.72 3.14
N ASN A 69 5.95 -3.58 3.72
CA ASN A 69 7.40 -3.55 3.53
C ASN A 69 7.97 -4.86 2.99
N SER A 70 9.20 -4.77 2.52
CA SER A 70 10.11 -5.90 2.35
C SER A 70 11.37 -5.60 3.15
N ASN A 71 11.70 -6.47 4.11
CA ASN A 71 12.85 -6.32 5.01
C ASN A 71 12.93 -4.93 5.66
N GLY A 72 11.78 -4.39 6.12
CA GLY A 72 11.68 -3.09 6.78
C GLY A 72 11.69 -1.88 5.84
N VAL A 73 11.98 -2.04 4.54
CA VAL A 73 11.86 -0.96 3.56
C VAL A 73 10.44 -0.88 3.04
N MET A 74 9.81 0.28 3.21
CA MET A 74 8.43 0.50 2.77
C MET A 74 8.31 0.43 1.26
N ARG A 75 7.39 -0.42 0.80
CA ARG A 75 7.04 -0.56 -0.62
C ARG A 75 5.66 0.02 -0.90
N THR A 76 4.77 0.00 0.08
CA THR A 76 3.50 0.72 0.00
C THR A 76 3.16 1.31 1.36
N PHE A 77 2.84 2.60 1.35
CA PHE A 77 2.22 3.28 2.48
C PHE A 77 0.71 3.17 2.33
N ALA A 78 0.05 2.50 3.27
CA ALA A 78 -1.38 2.22 3.20
C ALA A 78 -2.14 2.96 4.31
N VAL A 79 -3.10 3.78 3.92
CA VAL A 79 -4.06 4.43 4.83
C VAL A 79 -5.44 3.82 4.58
N VAL A 80 -6.04 3.26 5.63
CA VAL A 80 -7.32 2.58 5.57
C VAL A 80 -8.32 3.34 6.43
N HIS A 81 -9.48 3.63 5.83
CA HIS A 81 -10.64 4.18 6.51
C HIS A 81 -11.73 3.11 6.58
N PHE A 82 -11.96 2.55 7.76
CA PHE A 82 -13.04 1.59 8.00
C PHE A 82 -14.41 2.27 8.01
N SER A 83 -15.41 1.61 7.43
CA SER A 83 -16.81 1.97 7.59
C SER A 83 -17.29 1.45 8.94
N LEU A 84 -17.38 2.34 9.93
CA LEU A 84 -17.85 2.01 11.28
C LEU A 84 -19.28 2.55 11.53
N PRO A 85 -20.08 1.87 12.37
CA PRO A 85 -19.77 0.58 13.02
C PRO A 85 -19.74 -0.57 12.01
N ALA A 86 -18.89 -1.57 12.25
CA ALA A 86 -18.87 -2.78 11.42
C ALA A 86 -20.20 -3.53 11.52
N SER A 87 -20.70 -4.07 10.40
CA SER A 87 -21.93 -4.84 10.39
C SER A 87 -21.85 -6.04 11.35
N PRO A 88 -22.93 -6.40 12.07
CA PRO A 88 -22.89 -7.46 13.09
C PRO A 88 -22.35 -8.79 12.59
N TRP A 89 -22.67 -9.15 11.35
CA TRP A 89 -22.21 -10.40 10.72
C TRP A 89 -20.74 -10.39 10.29
N LEU A 90 -20.08 -9.24 10.26
CA LEU A 90 -18.66 -9.10 9.94
C LEU A 90 -17.81 -8.84 11.20
N LYS A 91 -18.43 -8.76 12.38
CA LYS A 91 -17.79 -8.27 13.60
C LYS A 91 -16.55 -9.07 13.98
N ASP A 92 -16.58 -10.39 13.91
CA ASP A 92 -15.45 -11.23 14.30
C ASP A 92 -14.28 -11.09 13.32
N THR A 93 -14.56 -11.06 12.02
CA THR A 93 -13.57 -10.78 10.97
C THR A 93 -12.97 -9.37 11.13
N HIS A 94 -13.81 -8.38 11.42
CA HIS A 94 -13.37 -7.02 11.71
C HIS A 94 -12.45 -6.98 12.92
N ASN A 95 -12.78 -7.67 14.01
CA ASN A 95 -11.93 -7.73 15.20
C ASN A 95 -10.55 -8.33 14.89
N LYS A 96 -10.47 -9.43 14.12
CA LYS A 96 -9.18 -10.01 13.68
C LYS A 96 -8.34 -9.01 12.89
N ILE A 97 -8.98 -8.24 11.99
CA ILE A 97 -8.34 -7.21 11.19
C ILE A 97 -7.86 -6.05 12.05
N TYR A 98 -8.69 -5.61 13.00
CA TYR A 98 -8.36 -4.56 13.95
C TYR A 98 -7.25 -5.01 14.91
N SER A 99 -7.10 -6.31 15.19
CA SER A 99 -5.95 -6.86 15.90
C SER A 99 -4.66 -6.95 15.05
N GLY A 100 -4.65 -6.39 13.84
CA GLY A 100 -3.46 -6.26 13.00
C GLY A 100 -3.40 -7.20 11.80
N SER A 101 -4.37 -8.12 11.65
CA SER A 101 -4.39 -9.07 10.52
C SER A 101 -4.52 -8.36 9.16
N THR A 102 -4.12 -9.03 8.08
CA THR A 102 -4.21 -8.50 6.72
C THR A 102 -5.65 -8.50 6.21
N ILE A 103 -6.18 -7.32 5.85
CA ILE A 103 -7.60 -7.12 5.49
C ILE A 103 -8.11 -8.14 4.46
N GLY A 104 -7.49 -8.17 3.27
CA GLY A 104 -8.00 -8.95 2.15
C GLY A 104 -7.94 -10.47 2.39
N GLN A 105 -6.88 -10.96 3.04
CA GLN A 105 -6.75 -12.39 3.33
C GLN A 105 -7.72 -12.81 4.44
N THR A 106 -7.83 -12.04 5.52
CA THR A 106 -8.72 -12.38 6.64
C THR A 106 -10.19 -12.44 6.23
N ILE A 107 -10.65 -11.53 5.35
CA ILE A 107 -12.02 -11.58 4.82
C ILE A 107 -12.25 -12.86 4.01
N LYS A 108 -11.31 -13.23 3.14
CA LYS A 108 -11.41 -14.44 2.30
C LYS A 108 -11.35 -15.72 3.12
N ASP A 109 -10.46 -15.78 4.12
CA ASP A 109 -10.29 -16.95 4.99
C ASP A 109 -11.54 -17.21 5.84
N ASP A 110 -12.25 -16.14 6.24
CA ASP A 110 -13.52 -16.22 6.96
C ASP A 110 -14.72 -16.52 6.03
N GLY A 111 -14.46 -16.78 4.73
CA GLY A 111 -15.45 -17.25 3.77
C GLY A 111 -16.30 -16.16 3.12
N PHE A 112 -15.97 -14.88 3.33
CA PHE A 112 -16.68 -13.77 2.70
C PHE A 112 -16.20 -13.51 1.27
N ASP A 113 -17.13 -13.05 0.43
CA ASP A 113 -16.81 -12.53 -0.89
C ASP A 113 -16.28 -11.10 -0.76
N LEU A 114 -15.17 -10.82 -1.42
CA LEU A 114 -14.50 -9.51 -1.40
C LEU A 114 -14.33 -8.97 -2.81
N THR A 115 -14.94 -7.82 -3.08
CA THR A 115 -14.81 -7.10 -4.35
C THR A 115 -14.01 -5.82 -4.12
N LYS A 116 -13.12 -5.51 -5.07
CA LYS A 116 -12.34 -4.27 -5.09
C LYS A 116 -12.92 -3.33 -6.14
N GLU A 117 -13.26 -2.12 -5.74
CA GLU A 117 -13.80 -1.08 -6.62
C GLU A 117 -12.81 0.10 -6.68
N ASP A 118 -12.22 0.33 -7.84
CA ASP A 118 -11.27 1.42 -8.03
C ASP A 118 -11.98 2.78 -7.90
N VAL A 119 -11.34 3.73 -7.21
CA VAL A 119 -11.85 5.10 -7.00
C VAL A 119 -10.98 6.11 -7.72
N TYR A 120 -9.65 5.98 -7.60
CA TYR A 120 -8.72 6.92 -8.22
C TYR A 120 -7.34 6.30 -8.45
N PHE A 121 -6.73 6.65 -9.58
CA PHE A 121 -5.31 6.43 -9.85
C PHE A 121 -4.64 7.75 -10.23
N GLY A 122 -3.47 8.01 -9.67
CA GLY A 122 -2.76 9.25 -9.95
C GLY A 122 -1.36 9.31 -9.38
N ILE A 123 -0.90 10.54 -9.17
CA ILE A 123 0.37 10.86 -8.51
C ILE A 123 0.05 11.78 -7.35
N THR A 124 0.68 11.52 -6.21
CA THR A 124 0.61 12.38 -5.02
C THR A 124 2.00 12.72 -4.55
N GLU A 125 2.12 13.84 -3.83
CA GLU A 125 3.29 14.14 -3.01
C GLU A 125 3.41 13.10 -1.91
N LEU A 126 4.65 12.71 -1.60
CA LEU A 126 4.94 11.76 -0.53
C LEU A 126 5.05 12.51 0.82
N PRO A 127 4.31 12.07 1.84
CA PRO A 127 4.57 12.49 3.22
C PRO A 127 6.02 12.16 3.63
N GLU A 128 6.63 12.98 4.48
CA GLU A 128 8.01 12.81 4.95
C GLU A 128 8.22 11.45 5.63
N ILE A 129 7.27 10.99 6.44
CA ILE A 129 7.36 9.67 7.05
C ILE A 129 7.45 8.55 6.00
N ALA A 130 6.71 8.69 4.89
CA ALA A 130 6.73 7.73 3.81
C ALA A 130 8.05 7.81 3.02
N LYS A 131 8.53 9.02 2.69
CA LYS A 131 9.84 9.21 2.02
C LYS A 131 10.97 8.53 2.79
N ASN A 132 11.02 8.79 4.09
CA ASN A 132 12.04 8.23 4.99
C ASN A 132 11.97 6.69 5.06
N LYS A 133 10.78 6.11 5.29
CA LYS A 133 10.62 4.64 5.36
C LYS A 133 10.79 3.95 4.00
N MET A 134 10.48 4.63 2.90
CA MET A 134 10.71 4.12 1.53
C MET A 134 12.18 4.23 1.09
N LYS A 135 13.01 4.99 1.83
CA LYS A 135 14.41 5.28 1.50
C LYS A 135 14.56 5.85 0.08
N THR A 136 13.73 6.85 -0.23
CA THR A 136 13.69 7.51 -1.54
C THR A 136 13.96 9.00 -1.41
N THR A 137 14.53 9.59 -2.46
CA THR A 137 14.70 11.05 -2.62
C THR A 137 13.64 11.66 -3.55
N GLU A 138 12.70 10.85 -4.03
CA GLU A 138 11.59 11.32 -4.85
C GLU A 138 10.54 12.03 -4.00
N GLU A 139 10.01 13.13 -4.51
CA GLU A 139 8.98 13.92 -3.84
C GLU A 139 7.55 13.43 -4.11
N SER A 140 7.37 12.58 -5.12
CA SER A 140 6.05 12.13 -5.55
C SER A 140 6.05 10.65 -5.93
N ALA A 141 4.88 10.04 -5.80
CA ALA A 141 4.68 8.62 -5.98
C ALA A 141 3.31 8.32 -6.61
N ALA A 142 3.22 7.15 -7.21
CA ALA A 142 1.95 6.61 -7.69
C ALA A 142 1.01 6.34 -6.52
N ILE A 143 -0.26 6.68 -6.70
CA ILE A 143 -1.33 6.43 -5.73
C ILE A 143 -2.47 5.66 -6.37
N HIS A 144 -3.03 4.73 -5.60
CA HIS A 144 -4.25 4.01 -5.91
C HIS A 144 -5.21 4.09 -4.72
N ILE A 145 -6.40 4.65 -4.96
CA ILE A 145 -7.50 4.68 -4.01
C ILE A 145 -8.57 3.73 -4.49
N TYR A 146 -9.05 2.87 -3.60
CA TYR A 146 -10.11 1.91 -3.91
C TYR A 146 -10.94 1.58 -2.67
N GLN A 147 -12.15 1.07 -2.91
CA GLN A 147 -13.04 0.55 -1.89
C GLN A 147 -13.03 -0.97 -1.89
N LEU A 148 -13.20 -1.54 -0.70
CA LEU A 148 -13.43 -2.96 -0.52
C LEU A 148 -14.89 -3.17 -0.12
N THR A 149 -15.63 -3.84 -0.99
CA THR A 149 -17.01 -4.26 -0.74
C THR A 149 -16.99 -5.71 -0.26
N VAL A 150 -17.55 -5.96 0.91
CA VAL A 150 -17.68 -7.30 1.50
C VAL A 150 -19.11 -7.76 1.34
N LYS A 151 -19.30 -8.96 0.79
CA LYS A 151 -20.60 -9.60 0.64
C LYS A 151 -20.71 -10.79 1.59
N LYS A 152 -21.83 -10.85 2.30
CA LYS A 152 -22.15 -11.93 3.23
C LYS A 152 -22.40 -13.23 2.46
N PRO A 153 -21.88 -14.39 2.93
CA PRO A 153 -22.02 -15.65 2.22
C PRO A 153 -23.49 -16.05 2.08
N ASN A 154 -23.85 -16.57 0.91
CA ASN A 154 -25.19 -17.08 0.60
C ASN A 154 -26.33 -16.05 0.74
N THR A 155 -26.02 -14.75 0.73
CA THR A 155 -27.04 -13.68 0.70
C THR A 155 -26.72 -12.65 -0.37
N SER A 156 -27.64 -11.73 -0.62
CA SER A 156 -27.41 -10.54 -1.45
C SER A 156 -26.91 -9.33 -0.64
N GLU A 157 -26.66 -9.51 0.65
CA GLU A 157 -26.24 -8.43 1.54
C GLU A 157 -24.76 -8.12 1.32
N SER A 158 -24.44 -6.86 0.99
CA SER A 158 -23.09 -6.37 0.81
C SER A 158 -22.91 -4.98 1.42
N ILE A 159 -21.72 -4.69 1.92
CA ILE A 159 -21.35 -3.40 2.49
C ILE A 159 -20.01 -2.93 1.94
N VAL A 160 -19.85 -1.61 1.78
CA VAL A 160 -18.52 -1.00 1.64
C VAL A 160 -17.85 -1.08 3.01
N TYR A 161 -16.86 -1.95 3.14
CA TYR A 161 -16.18 -2.22 4.39
C TYR A 161 -15.11 -1.17 4.72
N CYS A 162 -14.34 -0.75 3.72
CA CYS A 162 -13.35 0.30 3.89
C CYS A 162 -12.97 0.97 2.56
N THR A 163 -12.42 2.17 2.68
CA THR A 163 -11.63 2.80 1.61
C THR A 163 -10.16 2.66 1.94
N ILE A 164 -9.34 2.27 0.96
CA ILE A 164 -7.90 2.13 1.09
C ILE A 164 -7.22 3.09 0.12
N THR A 165 -6.29 3.87 0.65
CA THR A 165 -5.36 4.71 -0.10
C THR A 165 -3.98 4.10 -0.01
N GLU A 166 -3.45 3.64 -1.14
CA GLU A 166 -2.11 3.07 -1.26
C GLU A 166 -1.20 4.03 -2.03
N VAL A 167 -0.12 4.47 -1.40
CA VAL A 167 0.96 5.21 -2.05
C VAL A 167 2.15 4.29 -2.24
N HIS A 168 2.55 4.06 -3.48
CA HIS A 168 3.57 3.07 -3.83
C HIS A 168 4.95 3.71 -3.90
N SER A 169 5.96 3.04 -3.33
CA SER A 169 7.34 3.49 -3.46
C SER A 169 7.70 3.68 -4.94
N PRO A 170 8.37 4.78 -5.33
CA PRO A 170 8.85 4.99 -6.70
C PRO A 170 9.79 3.89 -7.21
N LEU A 171 10.42 3.16 -6.28
CA LEU A 171 11.27 1.99 -6.57
C LEU A 171 10.47 0.67 -6.59
N TYR A 172 9.15 0.72 -6.43
CA TYR A 172 8.25 -0.43 -6.48
C TYR A 172 7.31 -0.37 -7.69
N LEU A 173 6.39 0.60 -7.72
CA LEU A 173 5.41 0.79 -8.79
C LEU A 173 5.25 2.27 -9.11
N THR A 174 5.28 2.61 -10.39
CA THR A 174 4.90 3.93 -10.91
C THR A 174 3.44 3.93 -11.39
N LEU A 175 2.90 5.11 -11.72
CA LEU A 175 1.57 5.20 -12.34
C LEU A 175 1.57 4.50 -13.71
N GLY A 176 2.69 4.53 -14.43
CA GLY A 176 2.88 3.74 -15.64
C GLY A 176 2.71 2.24 -15.41
N ASP A 177 3.28 1.68 -14.34
CA ASP A 177 3.10 0.27 -13.98
C ASP A 177 1.64 -0.03 -13.61
N LEU A 178 0.99 0.84 -12.83
CA LEU A 178 -0.42 0.68 -12.45
C LEU A 178 -1.36 0.65 -13.67
N ARG A 179 -1.04 1.43 -14.72
CA ARG A 179 -1.78 1.41 -15.99
C ARG A 179 -1.67 0.08 -16.72
N GLN A 180 -0.56 -0.63 -16.58
CA GLN A 180 -0.41 -1.97 -17.17
C GLN A 180 -1.11 -3.04 -16.31
N LEU A 181 -1.13 -2.87 -14.98
CA LEU A 181 -1.76 -3.81 -14.06
C LEU A 181 -3.29 -3.67 -14.00
N SER A 182 -3.83 -2.47 -14.28
CA SER A 182 -5.26 -2.18 -14.35
C SER A 182 -5.57 -1.18 -15.48
N PRO A 183 -5.49 -1.58 -16.76
CA PRO A 183 -5.69 -0.65 -17.89
C PRO A 183 -7.05 0.03 -17.87
N GLU A 184 -8.13 -0.74 -17.73
CA GLU A 184 -9.49 -0.21 -17.69
C GLU A 184 -9.74 0.66 -16.45
N GLY A 185 -9.24 0.21 -15.29
CA GLY A 185 -9.38 0.95 -14.03
C GLY A 185 -8.66 2.29 -14.08
N THR A 186 -7.41 2.31 -14.54
CA THR A 186 -6.63 3.55 -14.62
C THR A 186 -7.18 4.54 -15.64
N GLN A 187 -7.77 4.08 -16.75
CA GLN A 187 -8.41 4.96 -17.72
C GLN A 187 -9.72 5.56 -17.18
N LYS A 188 -10.55 4.73 -16.53
CA LYS A 188 -11.85 5.15 -16.02
C LYS A 188 -11.73 6.04 -14.77
N TYR A 189 -10.73 5.78 -13.94
CA TYR A 189 -10.58 6.41 -12.62
C TYR A 189 -9.34 7.32 -12.54
N SER A 190 -8.92 7.92 -13.66
CA SER A 190 -7.87 8.96 -13.67
C SER A 190 -8.38 10.35 -13.30
N THR A 191 -9.69 10.57 -13.34
CA THR A 191 -10.30 11.88 -13.05
C THR A 191 -10.49 12.03 -11.55
N LEU A 192 -10.06 13.17 -11.03
CA LEU A 192 -10.16 13.47 -9.61
C LEU A 192 -11.60 13.80 -9.21
N THR A 193 -12.18 12.99 -8.33
CA THR A 193 -13.50 13.21 -7.75
C THR A 193 -13.38 13.89 -6.38
N GLU A 194 -14.47 14.45 -5.85
CA GLU A 194 -14.50 15.02 -4.50
C GLU A 194 -14.08 14.01 -3.43
N SER A 195 -14.55 12.76 -3.55
CA SER A 195 -14.19 11.67 -2.63
C SER A 195 -12.70 11.36 -2.68
N ALA A 196 -12.10 11.32 -3.87
CA ALA A 196 -10.66 11.11 -4.02
C ALA A 196 -9.86 12.32 -3.49
N GLN A 197 -10.32 13.54 -3.77
CA GLN A 197 -9.69 14.77 -3.29
C GLN A 197 -9.63 14.85 -1.76
N LYS A 198 -10.68 14.38 -1.06
CA LYS A 198 -10.70 14.28 0.39
C LYS A 198 -9.53 13.43 0.91
N HIS A 199 -9.34 12.23 0.38
CA HIS A 199 -8.27 11.32 0.80
C HIS A 199 -6.87 11.85 0.43
N LEU A 200 -6.73 12.56 -0.68
CA LEU A 200 -5.48 13.24 -1.02
C LEU A 200 -5.15 14.38 -0.05
N ASN A 201 -6.15 15.14 0.40
CA ASN A 201 -5.94 16.19 1.40
C ASN A 201 -5.53 15.60 2.75
N GLU A 202 -6.15 14.49 3.17
CA GLU A 202 -5.77 13.77 4.39
C GLU A 202 -4.30 13.30 4.36
N LEU A 203 -3.83 12.81 3.20
CA LEU A 203 -2.42 12.45 3.03
C LEU A 203 -1.46 13.63 3.19
N ARG A 204 -1.84 14.82 2.71
CA ARG A 204 -0.99 16.02 2.79
C ARG A 204 -0.79 16.51 4.22
N THR A 205 -1.79 16.36 5.07
CA THR A 205 -1.74 16.77 6.48
C THR A 205 -1.23 15.65 7.41
N LEU A 206 -0.75 14.55 6.84
CA LEU A 206 -0.56 13.33 7.61
C LEU A 206 0.66 13.37 8.53
N ASP A 207 1.74 14.01 8.10
CA ASP A 207 2.93 14.16 8.95
C ASP A 207 2.59 14.95 10.22
N GLU A 208 1.92 16.10 10.08
CA GLU A 208 1.42 16.91 11.20
C GLU A 208 0.51 16.10 12.14
N TRP A 209 -0.38 15.31 11.55
CA TRP A 209 -1.29 14.47 12.30
C TRP A 209 -0.53 13.40 13.10
N LEU A 210 0.42 12.68 12.49
CA LEU A 210 1.23 11.66 13.16
C LEU A 210 2.13 12.23 14.25
N GLU A 211 2.70 13.42 14.05
CA GLU A 211 3.48 14.13 15.07
C GLU A 211 2.64 14.48 16.30
N SER A 212 1.42 14.98 16.08
CA SER A 212 0.50 15.31 17.19
C SER A 212 0.10 14.09 18.02
N HIS A 213 -0.02 12.89 17.41
CA HIS A 213 -0.36 11.65 18.12
C HIS A 213 0.85 11.02 18.80
N SER A 214 2.04 11.15 18.21
CA SER A 214 3.30 10.74 18.85
C SER A 214 3.54 11.54 20.14
N ASN A 215 3.30 12.85 20.12
CA ASN A 215 3.44 13.71 21.31
C ASN A 215 2.39 13.42 22.39
N LYS A 216 1.15 13.06 22.03
CA LYS A 216 0.13 12.64 23.01
C LYS A 216 0.53 11.36 23.76
N SER A 217 1.19 10.42 23.09
CA SER A 217 1.67 9.18 23.74
C SER A 217 2.72 9.47 24.82
N LEU A 218 3.57 10.49 24.63
CA LEU A 218 4.60 10.89 25.60
C LEU A 218 4.03 11.63 26.82
N ILE A 219 2.97 12.44 26.65
CA ILE A 219 2.34 13.17 27.75
C ILE A 219 1.59 12.22 28.70
N SER A 220 1.08 11.09 28.18
CA SER A 220 0.38 10.08 29.01
C SER A 220 1.30 9.24 29.91
N VAL A 221 2.62 9.28 29.69
CA VAL A 221 3.61 8.50 30.47
C VAL A 221 4.23 9.31 31.62
N GLN A 222 3.97 10.62 31.70
CA GLN A 222 4.48 11.49 32.79
C GLN A 222 3.48 11.72 33.93
N GLN A 223 2.35 11.02 33.95
CA GLN A 223 1.41 11.02 35.08
C GLN A 223 1.19 9.61 35.61
N VAL A 224 2.21 9.04 36.27
CA VAL A 224 2.07 8.01 37.30
C VAL A 224 3.07 8.29 38.40
#